data_AF-A0A383D1A0-F1
#
_entry.id   AF-A0A383D1A0-F1
#
_cell.length_a   1.000
_cell.length_b   1.000
_cell.length_c   1.000
_cell.angle_alpha   90.00
_cell.angle_beta   90.00
_cell.angle_gamma   90.00
#
_symmetry.space_group_name_H-M   'P 1'
#
loop_
_entity.id
_entity.type
_entity.pdbx_description
1 polymer ?
#
loop_
_entity_poly.entity_id
_entity_poly.type
_entity_poly.pdbx_seq_one_letter_code
_entity_poly.pdbx_strand_id
1 'polypeptide(L)' 'VVKLKNSAIEGFVDQPNADILAVLLYGEDTGLVRERANRLATAVVNDPGDPFRVAEVSVAQLKEEPTRLFDEMAAI' A
#
# COMPACT_ATOMS: atom_id res chain seq x y z
N VAL A 1 -6.00 -4.39 13.71
CA VAL A 1 -4.94 -3.46 13.24
C VAL A 1 -3.68 -3.73 14.04
N VAL A 2 -2.55 -3.97 13.38
CA VAL A 2 -1.25 -4.23 14.03
C VAL A 2 -0.32 -3.06 13.71
N LYS A 3 0.32 -2.48 14.73
CA LYS A 3 1.37 -1.48 14.54
C LYS A 3 2.73 -2.16 14.68
N LEU A 4 3.57 -2.05 13.65
CA LEU A 4 4.92 -2.59 13.67
C LEU A 4 5.83 -1.71 14.55
N LYS A 5 6.72 -2.37 15.30
CA LYS A 5 7.85 -1.68 15.95
C LYS A 5 8.87 -1.30 14.88
N ASN A 6 9.60 -0.20 15.08
CA ASN A 6 10.59 0.28 14.11
C ASN A 6 11.57 -0.81 13.64
N SER A 7 12.04 -1.67 14.55
CA SER A 7 12.97 -2.76 14.24
C SER A 7 12.39 -3.86 13.36
N ALA A 8 11.06 -3.98 13.27
CA ALA A 8 10.38 -5.01 12.47
C ALA A 8 9.92 -4.49 11.09
N ILE A 9 10.05 -3.18 10.82
CA ILE A 9 9.54 -2.58 9.58
C ILE A 9 10.28 -3.10 8.36
N GLU A 10 11.61 -3.07 8.37
CA GLU A 10 12.40 -3.47 7.19
C GLU A 10 12.15 -4.93 6.80
N GLY A 11 12.13 -5.84 7.78
CA GLY A 11 11.84 -7.25 7.53
C GLY A 11 10.42 -7.48 6.96
N PHE A 12 9.43 -6.70 7.41
CA PHE A 12 8.08 -6.76 6.85
C PHE A 12 8.01 -6.18 5.43
N VAL A 13 8.74 -5.09 5.14
CA VAL A 13 8.76 -4.49 3.79
C VAL A 13 9.44 -5.42 2.78
N ASP A 14 10.49 -6.14 3.18
CA ASP A 14 11.18 -7.11 2.33
C ASP A 14 10.37 -8.38 2.09
N GLN A 15 9.62 -8.82 3.10
CA GLN A 15 8.77 -10.02 3.04
C GLN A 15 7.42 -9.74 3.69
N PRO A 16 6.48 -9.11 2.96
CA PRO A 16 5.16 -8.82 3.49
C PRO A 16 4.42 -10.13 3.80
N ASN A 17 3.75 -10.17 4.94
CA ASN A 17 2.92 -11.32 5.31
C ASN A 17 1.67 -11.38 4.43
N ALA A 18 1.41 -12.55 3.82
CA ALA A 18 0.25 -12.81 2.96
C ALA A 18 -1.11 -12.61 3.66
N ASP A 19 -1.16 -12.67 4.99
CA ASP A 19 -2.40 -12.44 5.75
C ASP A 19 -2.75 -10.93 5.90
N ILE A 20 -1.87 -10.02 5.48
CA ILE A 20 -2.10 -8.57 5.57
C ILE A 20 -2.73 -8.05 4.28
N LEU A 21 -4.00 -7.65 4.38
CA LEU A 21 -4.77 -7.13 3.25
C LEU A 21 -4.43 -5.68 2.87
N ALA A 22 -3.96 -4.88 3.82
CA ALA A 22 -3.68 -3.46 3.59
C ALA A 22 -2.59 -2.95 4.54
N VAL A 23 -1.79 -2.00 4.04
CA VAL A 23 -0.71 -1.35 4.79
C VAL A 23 -0.91 0.17 4.74
N LEU A 24 -0.93 0.81 5.91
CA LEU A 24 -0.94 2.26 6.03
C LEU A 24 0.49 2.75 6.34
N LEU A 25 1.08 3.48 5.39
CA LEU A 25 2.37 4.14 5.57
C LEU A 25 2.16 5.60 5.95
N TYR A 26 2.83 6.06 7.00
CA TYR A 26 2.77 7.45 7.45
C TYR A 26 4.07 7.82 8.20
N GLY A 27 4.44 9.09 8.17
CA GLY A 27 5.65 9.59 8.82
C GLY A 27 6.03 10.98 8.31
N GLU A 28 6.97 11.61 9.01
CA GLU A 28 7.49 12.95 8.70
C GLU A 28 8.43 12.91 7.48
N ASP A 29 9.14 11.78 7.30
CA ASP A 29 10.03 11.53 6.17
C ASP A 29 9.25 10.94 4.98
N THR A 30 8.84 11.83 4.08
CA THR A 30 8.10 11.47 2.87
C THR A 30 8.93 10.65 1.88
N GLY A 31 10.26 10.80 1.90
CA GLY A 31 11.18 10.02 1.07
C GLY A 31 11.16 8.56 1.49
N LEU A 32 11.32 8.30 2.79
CA LEU A 32 11.29 6.96 3.37
C LEU A 32 9.90 6.29 3.23
N VAL A 33 8.83 7.07 3.40
CA VAL A 33 7.46 6.59 3.16
C VAL A 33 7.30 6.13 1.71
N ARG A 34 7.76 6.93 0.74
CA ARG A 34 7.67 6.61 -0.69
C ARG A 34 8.55 5.42 -1.08
N GLU A 35 9.75 5.32 -0.53
CA GLU A 35 10.66 4.19 -0.77
C GLU A 35 10.02 2.86 -0.33
N ARG A 36 9.47 2.83 0.89
CA ARG A 36 8.80 1.63 1.43
C ARG A 36 7.52 1.29 0.67
N ALA A 37 6.76 2.29 0.24
CA ALA A 37 5.57 2.08 -0.59
C ALA A 37 5.93 1.37 -1.90
N ASN A 38 6.98 1.82 -2.58
CA ASN A 38 7.45 1.20 -3.82
C ASN A 38 7.91 -0.24 -3.60
N ARG A 39 8.70 -0.50 -2.54
CA ARG A 39 9.16 -1.85 -2.20
C ARG A 39 8.00 -2.81 -1.95
N LEU A 40 7.01 -2.38 -1.16
CA LEU A 40 5.80 -3.16 -0.91
C LEU A 40 5.00 -3.41 -2.20
N ALA A 41 4.82 -2.40 -3.06
CA ALA A 41 4.12 -2.56 -4.32
C ALA A 41 4.81 -3.60 -5.21
N THR A 42 6.14 -3.52 -5.36
CA THR A 42 6.92 -4.48 -6.16
C THR A 42 6.95 -5.90 -5.59
N ALA A 43 6.69 -6.06 -4.28
CA ALA A 43 6.56 -7.38 -3.66
C ALA A 43 5.22 -8.06 -3.98
N VAL A 44 4.20 -7.28 -4.38
CA VAL A 44 2.84 -7.78 -4.68
C VAL A 44 2.62 -7.87 -6.20
N VAL A 45 3.06 -6.86 -6.96
CA VAL A 45 2.94 -6.81 -8.42
C VAL A 45 4.31 -6.66 -9.08
N ASN A 46 4.53 -7.35 -10.18
CA ASN A 46 5.80 -7.27 -10.92
C ASN A 46 6.07 -5.86 -11.49
N ASP A 47 5.01 -5.17 -11.91
CA ASP A 47 5.07 -3.81 -12.44
C ASP A 47 4.01 -2.93 -11.75
N PRO A 48 4.42 -2.03 -10.85
CA PRO A 48 3.50 -1.07 -10.20
C PRO A 48 2.84 -0.08 -11.17
N GLY A 49 3.34 0.05 -12.40
CA GLY A 49 2.75 0.89 -13.44
C GLY A 49 1.69 0.19 -14.30
N ASP A 50 1.43 -1.09 -14.08
CA ASP A 50 0.46 -1.86 -14.86
C ASP A 50 -0.99 -1.42 -14.51
N PRO A 51 -1.70 -0.73 -15.44
CA PRO A 51 -3.03 -0.19 -15.17
C PRO A 51 -4.11 -1.26 -15.03
N PHE A 52 -3.81 -2.53 -15.35
CA PHE A 52 -4.72 -3.65 -15.16
C PHE A 52 -4.54 -4.33 -13.80
N ARG A 53 -3.43 -4.07 -13.10
CA ARG A 53 -3.10 -4.70 -11.82
C ARG A 53 -3.02 -3.71 -10.67
N VAL A 54 -2.97 -2.41 -10.96
CA VAL A 54 -2.83 -1.34 -9.98
C VAL A 54 -3.88 -0.26 -10.24
N ALA A 55 -4.64 0.06 -9.20
CA ALA A 55 -5.53 1.22 -9.17
C ALA A 55 -4.91 2.33 -8.31
N GLU A 56 -4.83 3.54 -8.86
CA GLU A 56 -4.44 4.73 -8.11
C GLU A 56 -5.69 5.48 -7.63
N VAL A 57 -5.86 5.58 -6.32
CA VAL A 57 -6.99 6.30 -5.72
C VAL A 57 -6.49 7.54 -4.99
N SER A 58 -6.83 8.71 -5.52
CA SER A 58 -6.46 9.99 -4.93
C SER A 58 -7.27 10.31 -3.68
N VAL A 59 -6.72 11.17 -2.83
CA VAL A 59 -7.42 11.68 -1.63
C VAL A 59 -8.71 12.41 -1.99
N ALA A 60 -8.75 13.12 -3.13
CA ALA A 60 -9.96 13.80 -3.58
C ALA A 60 -11.07 12.80 -3.93
N GLN A 61 -10.75 11.75 -4.69
CA GLN A 61 -11.69 10.68 -5.02
C GLN A 61 -12.22 9.98 -3.78
N LEU A 62 -11.36 9.67 -2.79
CA LEU A 62 -11.79 9.05 -1.54
C LEU A 62 -12.67 9.96 -0.67
N LYS A 63 -12.46 11.28 -0.72
CA LYS A 63 -13.29 12.24 0.03
C LYS A 63 -14.68 12.38 -0.59
N GLU A 64 -14.75 12.35 -1.92
CA GLU A 64 -16.02 12.42 -2.65
C GLU A 64 -16.80 11.11 -2.52
N GLU A 65 -16.11 9.97 -2.64
CA GLU A 65 -16.71 8.64 -2.64
C GLU A 65 -15.85 7.64 -1.85
N PRO A 66 -16.07 7.52 -0.52
CA PRO A 66 -15.31 6.61 0.34
C PRO A 66 -15.45 5.13 -0.02
N THR A 67 -16.54 4.74 -0.71
CA THR A 67 -16.78 3.36 -1.15
C THR A 67 -15.81 2.89 -2.22
N ARG A 68 -15.23 3.81 -3.00
CA ARG A 68 -14.28 3.48 -4.08
C ARG A 68 -13.15 2.56 -3.63
N LEU A 69 -12.61 2.76 -2.42
CA LEU A 69 -11.54 1.91 -1.93
C LEU A 69 -11.96 0.43 -1.87
N PHE A 70 -13.18 0.15 -1.42
CA PHE A 70 -13.70 -1.20 -1.35
C PHE A 70 -14.01 -1.76 -2.74
N ASP A 71 -14.50 -0.93 -3.64
CA ASP A 71 -14.81 -1.34 -5.01
C ASP A 71 -13.54 -1.73 -5.77
N GLU A 72 -12.47 -0.94 -5.67
CA GLU A 72 -11.17 -1.28 -6.28
C GLU A 72 -10.54 -2.54 -5.66
N MET A 73 -10.73 -2.78 -4.35
CA MET A 73 -10.25 -4.00 -3.69
C MET A 73 -11.03 -5.26 -4.09
N ALA A 74 -12.29 -5.11 -4.53
CA ALA A 74 -13.16 -6.21 -4.91
C ALA A 74 -13.15 -6.49 -6.43
N ALA A 75 -12.49 -5.66 -7.23
CA ALA A 75 -12.32 -5.87 -8.65
C ALA A 75 -11.44 -7.12 -8.91
N ILE A 76 -11.98 -8.09 -9.65
CA ILE A 76 -11.35 -9.36 -10.04
C ILE A 76 -11.19 -9.41 -11.55
#